data_AF-A0A0V0ZPS5-F1
#
_entry.id   AF-A0A0V0ZPS5-F1
#
_cell.length_a   1.000
_cell.length_b   1.000
_cell.length_c   1.000
_cell.angle_alpha   90.00
_cell.angle_beta   90.00
_cell.angle_gamma   90.00
#
_symmetry.space_group_name_H-M   'P 1'
#
loop_
_entity.id
_entity.type
_entity.pdbx_description
1 polymer ?
#
loop_
_entity_poly.entity_id
_entity_poly.type
_entity_poly.pdbx_seq_one_letter_code
_entity_poly.pdbx_strand_id
1 'polypeptide(L)'
;MADATSDKSQMDNVQATVLGLSLPSSFEDGDFKRSLLHFEVCAEANGWSDTIKAKKLPTFLKGDALIIFLDYPTAVKSNYKLLIGALKSKLNPKASQVAAFDEFQRATLMTWESMRSFAHHLQLLLDIYTISYS
;
A
#
# COMPACT_ATOMS: atom_id res chain seq x y z
N MET A 1 -21.51 -43.89 -48.48
CA MET A 1 -20.61 -43.97 -47.31
C MET A 1 -20.24 -42.55 -46.96
N ALA A 2 -20.68 -42.06 -45.80
CA ALA A 2 -20.52 -40.67 -45.39
C ALA A 2 -19.52 -40.57 -44.23
N ASP A 3 -18.74 -39.50 -44.33
CA ASP A 3 -17.73 -38.94 -43.43
C ASP A 3 -18.27 -38.58 -42.03
N ALA A 4 -17.40 -38.61 -41.02
CA ALA A 4 -17.37 -37.68 -39.89
C ALA A 4 -16.29 -38.12 -38.87
N THR A 5 -15.15 -37.45 -38.92
CA THR A 5 -14.15 -37.40 -37.85
C THR A 5 -14.77 -36.64 -36.67
N SER A 6 -14.90 -37.25 -35.49
CA SER A 6 -15.44 -36.57 -34.29
C SER A 6 -14.38 -36.31 -33.24
N ASP A 7 -14.33 -35.03 -32.94
CA ASP A 7 -13.43 -34.23 -32.14
C ASP A 7 -13.17 -34.68 -30.71
N LYS A 8 -11.96 -34.32 -30.24
CA LYS A 8 -11.34 -34.68 -28.96
C LYS A 8 -11.52 -33.51 -28.00
N SER A 9 -12.45 -33.59 -27.04
CA SER A 9 -12.53 -32.60 -25.96
C SER A 9 -11.59 -32.98 -24.82
N GLN A 10 -10.32 -32.60 -24.96
CA GLN A 10 -9.46 -32.44 -23.80
C GLN A 10 -9.99 -31.24 -23.01
N MET A 11 -10.44 -31.47 -21.78
CA MET A 11 -10.56 -30.40 -20.80
C MET A 11 -9.14 -29.92 -20.50
N ASP A 12 -8.80 -28.76 -21.05
CA ASP A 12 -7.61 -28.02 -20.67
C ASP A 12 -7.72 -27.67 -19.19
N ASN A 13 -7.10 -28.52 -18.36
CA ASN A 13 -6.84 -28.22 -16.97
C ASN A 13 -5.82 -27.08 -16.96
N VAL A 14 -6.32 -25.84 -17.04
CA VAL A 14 -5.54 -24.64 -16.83
C VAL A 14 -5.09 -24.67 -15.38
N GLN A 15 -3.94 -25.30 -15.14
CA GLN A 15 -3.18 -25.11 -13.93
C GLN A 15 -2.80 -23.63 -13.90
N ALA A 16 -3.59 -22.85 -13.17
CA ALA A 16 -3.19 -21.53 -12.75
C ALA A 16 -1.91 -21.71 -11.93
N THR A 17 -0.76 -21.42 -12.54
CA THR A 17 0.51 -21.32 -11.84
C THR A 17 0.34 -20.22 -10.80
N VAL A 18 0.03 -20.61 -9.57
CA VAL A 18 0.12 -19.72 -8.41
C VAL A 18 1.60 -19.47 -8.23
N LEU A 19 2.11 -18.42 -8.89
CA LEU A 19 3.38 -17.81 -8.51
C LEU A 19 3.19 -17.39 -7.06
N GLY A 20 3.84 -18.12 -6.14
CA GLY A 20 3.76 -17.93 -4.69
C GLY A 20 4.40 -16.62 -4.24
N LEU A 21 3.93 -15.50 -4.77
CA LEU A 21 4.19 -14.18 -4.23
C LEU A 21 3.27 -14.02 -3.03
N SER A 22 3.85 -14.03 -1.83
CA SER A 22 3.12 -13.76 -0.61
C SER A 22 2.43 -12.40 -0.73
N LEU A 23 1.13 -12.37 -0.40
CA LEU A 23 0.39 -11.12 -0.34
C LEU A 23 1.01 -10.21 0.74
N PRO A 24 1.06 -8.89 0.52
CA PRO A 24 1.45 -7.94 1.55
C PRO A 24 0.65 -8.15 2.84
N SER A 25 1.30 -7.93 3.98
CA SER A 25 0.59 -7.82 5.25
C SER A 25 -0.44 -6.69 5.18
N SER A 26 -1.63 -6.92 5.74
CA SER A 26 -2.64 -5.87 5.92
C SER A 26 -2.10 -4.72 6.79
N PHE A 27 -2.39 -3.49 6.40
CA PHE A 27 -2.12 -2.26 7.13
C PHE A 27 -3.21 -1.98 8.18
N GLU A 28 -2.79 -1.67 9.41
CA GLU A 28 -3.67 -1.24 10.49
C GLU A 28 -3.31 0.18 10.94
N ASP A 29 -2.05 0.40 11.31
CA ASP A 29 -1.49 1.69 11.71
C ASP A 29 -0.03 1.89 11.23
N GLY A 30 0.53 3.06 11.51
CA GLY A 30 1.92 3.41 11.22
C GLY A 30 2.14 4.03 9.83
N ASP A 31 3.29 3.76 9.21
CA ASP A 31 3.68 4.38 7.94
C ASP A 31 2.91 3.78 6.75
N PHE A 32 1.79 4.43 6.42
CA PHE A 32 0.96 4.06 5.27
C PHE A 32 1.73 4.11 3.94
N LYS A 33 2.76 4.97 3.79
CA LYS A 33 3.55 5.06 2.55
C LYS A 33 4.39 3.81 2.33
N ARG A 34 5.03 3.30 3.39
CA ARG A 34 5.78 2.04 3.33
C ARG A 34 4.87 0.85 3.05
N SER A 35 3.69 0.80 3.69
CA SER A 35 2.71 -0.24 3.39
C SER A 35 2.23 -0.16 1.93
N LEU A 36 1.95 1.05 1.44
CA LEU A 36 1.54 1.28 0.06
C LEU A 36 2.64 0.85 -0.94
N LEU A 37 3.91 1.06 -0.63
CA LEU A 37 5.01 0.58 -1.47
C LEU A 37 4.98 -0.95 -1.64
N HIS A 38 4.74 -1.71 -0.56
CA HIS A 38 4.59 -3.17 -0.66
C HIS A 38 3.36 -3.57 -1.48
N PHE A 39 2.26 -2.84 -1.35
CA PHE A 39 1.07 -3.03 -2.17
C PHE A 39 1.37 -2.80 -3.66
N GLU A 40 2.11 -1.74 -4.01
CA GLU A 40 2.46 -1.45 -5.41
C GLU A 40 3.34 -2.53 -6.03
N VAL A 41 4.34 -3.04 -5.31
CA VAL A 41 5.18 -4.16 -5.78
C VAL A 41 4.31 -5.40 -6.03
N CYS A 42 3.37 -5.71 -5.13
CA CYS A 42 2.43 -6.81 -5.32
C CYS A 42 1.53 -6.58 -6.54
N ALA A 43 1.01 -5.35 -6.70
CA ALA A 43 0.14 -4.99 -7.80
C ALA A 43 0.85 -5.09 -9.15
N GLU A 44 2.10 -4.65 -9.23
CA GLU A 44 2.95 -4.77 -10.42
C GLU A 44 3.19 -6.23 -10.78
N ALA A 45 3.60 -7.06 -9.81
CA ALA A 45 3.86 -8.47 -10.04
C ALA A 45 2.61 -9.26 -10.48
N ASN A 46 1.42 -8.76 -10.16
CA ASN A 46 0.14 -9.34 -10.57
C ASN A 46 -0.50 -8.63 -11.79
N GLY A 47 0.17 -7.66 -12.40
CA GLY A 47 -0.35 -6.93 -13.57
C GLY A 47 -1.63 -6.14 -13.30
N TRP A 48 -1.84 -5.65 -12.08
CA TRP A 48 -3.06 -4.93 -11.71
C TRP A 48 -3.10 -3.54 -12.34
N SER A 49 -4.17 -3.24 -13.08
CA SER A 49 -4.50 -1.88 -13.49
C SER A 49 -4.99 -1.04 -12.32
N ASP A 50 -5.00 0.29 -12.45
CA ASP A 50 -5.51 1.21 -11.42
C ASP A 50 -6.94 0.86 -10.95
N THR A 51 -7.80 0.41 -11.88
CA THR A 51 -9.15 -0.03 -11.52
C THR A 51 -9.13 -1.28 -10.63
N ILE A 52 -8.22 -2.21 -10.86
CA ILE A 52 -8.05 -3.40 -10.02
C ILE A 52 -7.42 -3.01 -8.69
N LYS A 53 -6.39 -2.15 -8.71
CA LYS A 53 -5.73 -1.65 -7.50
C LYS A 53 -6.73 -0.98 -6.55
N ALA A 54 -7.60 -0.12 -7.07
CA ALA A 54 -8.64 0.55 -6.28
C ALA A 54 -9.62 -0.44 -5.61
N LYS A 55 -9.94 -1.55 -6.28
CA LYS A 55 -10.80 -2.61 -5.72
C LYS A 55 -10.07 -3.51 -4.72
N LYS A 56 -8.76 -3.71 -4.90
CA LYS A 56 -7.94 -4.61 -4.07
C LYS A 56 -7.38 -3.92 -2.83
N LEU A 57 -7.01 -2.64 -2.91
CA LEU A 57 -6.45 -1.88 -1.78
C LEU A 57 -7.23 -2.05 -0.47
N PRO A 58 -8.57 -1.96 -0.40
CA PRO A 58 -9.30 -2.12 0.86
C PRO A 58 -9.14 -3.51 1.50
N THR A 59 -8.80 -4.57 0.76
CA THR A 59 -8.55 -5.89 1.35
C THR A 59 -7.22 -5.96 2.10
N PHE A 60 -6.38 -4.95 1.93
CA PHE A 60 -5.11 -4.77 2.65
C PHE A 60 -5.21 -3.73 3.76
N LEU A 61 -6.40 -3.24 4.08
CA LEU A 61 -6.63 -2.30 5.19
C LEU A 61 -7.37 -3.01 6.33
N LYS A 62 -7.06 -2.62 7.56
CA LYS A 62 -7.70 -3.05 8.80
C LYS A 62 -7.97 -1.86 9.71
N GLY A 63 -8.77 -2.10 10.75
CA GLY A 63 -9.06 -1.10 11.78
C GLY A 63 -9.54 0.23 11.20
N ASP A 64 -9.02 1.32 11.75
CA ASP A 64 -9.39 2.68 11.37
C ASP A 64 -9.07 3.01 9.90
N ALA A 65 -8.02 2.42 9.33
CA ALA A 65 -7.69 2.63 7.92
C ALA A 65 -8.79 2.11 6.98
N LEU A 66 -9.39 0.96 7.31
CA LEU A 66 -10.52 0.44 6.58
C LEU A 66 -11.78 1.28 6.81
N ILE A 67 -12.02 1.75 8.03
CA ILE A 67 -13.17 2.63 8.35
C ILE A 67 -13.08 3.92 7.52
N ILE A 68 -11.92 4.58 7.49
CA ILE A 68 -11.68 5.77 6.67
C ILE A 68 -11.94 5.49 5.19
N PHE A 69 -11.51 4.33 4.67
CA PHE A 69 -11.83 3.93 3.31
C PHE A 69 -13.34 3.84 3.10
N LEU A 70 -14.08 3.20 4.02
CA LEU A 70 -15.52 2.98 3.92
C LEU A 70 -16.31 4.30 3.91
N ASP A 71 -15.81 5.34 4.56
CA ASP A 71 -16.45 6.67 4.58
C ASP A 71 -16.33 7.44 3.25
N TYR A 72 -15.41 7.06 2.36
CA TYR A 72 -15.25 7.77 1.09
C TYR A 72 -16.41 7.53 0.10
N PRO A 73 -16.78 8.57 -0.69
CA PRO A 73 -17.77 8.40 -1.75
C PRO A 73 -17.25 7.50 -2.87
N THR A 74 -18.17 6.85 -3.60
CA THR A 74 -17.83 5.91 -4.69
C THR A 74 -16.90 6.53 -5.72
N ALA A 75 -17.07 7.82 -6.05
CA ALA A 75 -16.22 8.53 -7.01
C ALA A 75 -14.74 8.56 -6.60
N VAL A 76 -14.45 8.66 -5.29
CA VAL A 76 -13.08 8.58 -4.76
C VAL A 76 -12.60 7.14 -4.77
N LYS A 77 -13.44 6.19 -4.29
CA LYS A 77 -13.10 4.75 -4.25
C LYS A 77 -12.82 4.15 -5.62
N SER A 78 -13.43 4.65 -6.69
CA SER A 78 -13.25 4.12 -8.05
C SER A 78 -12.03 4.68 -8.78
N ASN A 79 -11.41 5.76 -8.28
CA ASN A 79 -10.25 6.38 -8.90
C ASN A 79 -9.03 6.18 -7.99
N TYR A 80 -8.12 5.30 -8.42
CA TYR A 80 -6.98 4.91 -7.61
C TYR A 80 -6.13 6.10 -7.14
N LYS A 81 -5.79 7.01 -8.05
CA LYS A 81 -4.98 8.20 -7.75
C LYS A 81 -5.65 9.11 -6.71
N LEU A 82 -6.96 9.35 -6.83
CA LEU A 82 -7.70 10.13 -5.84
C LEU A 82 -7.78 9.40 -4.50
N LEU A 83 -7.99 8.08 -4.52
CA LEU A 83 -8.09 7.25 -3.33
C LEU A 83 -6.82 7.29 -2.49
N ILE A 84 -5.64 7.03 -3.08
CA ILE A 84 -4.37 7.10 -2.33
C ILE A 84 -4.05 8.50 -1.84
N GLY A 85 -4.36 9.55 -2.61
CA GLY A 85 -4.22 10.93 -2.14
C GLY A 85 -5.05 11.20 -0.89
N ALA A 86 -6.32 10.80 -0.91
CA ALA A 86 -7.22 10.94 0.23
C ALA A 86 -6.75 10.13 1.44
N LEU A 87 -6.41 8.84 1.25
CA LEU A 87 -5.90 7.98 2.33
C LEU A 87 -4.61 8.53 2.95
N LYS A 88 -3.62 8.94 2.15
CA LYS A 88 -2.39 9.58 2.67
C LYS A 88 -2.72 10.79 3.53
N SER A 89 -3.62 11.66 3.08
CA SER A 89 -3.98 12.88 3.81
C SER A 89 -4.65 12.63 5.17
N LYS A 90 -5.42 11.53 5.28
CA LYS A 90 -6.15 11.17 6.51
C LYS A 90 -5.33 10.31 7.46
N LEU A 91 -4.54 9.38 6.92
CA LEU A 91 -3.72 8.45 7.71
C LEU A 91 -2.39 9.06 8.16
N ASN A 92 -1.90 10.10 7.49
CA ASN A 92 -0.75 10.91 7.92
C ASN A 92 -1.19 12.37 8.20
N PRO A 93 -1.86 12.64 9.34
CA PRO A 93 -2.41 13.96 9.62
C PRO A 93 -1.31 15.02 9.83
N LYS A 94 -1.63 16.27 9.48
CA LYS A 94 -0.73 17.44 9.62
C LYS A 94 -0.25 17.68 11.06
N ALA A 95 -1.03 17.30 12.07
CA ALA A 95 -0.60 17.37 13.46
C ALA A 95 0.64 16.50 13.74
N SER A 96 0.72 15.33 13.09
CA SER A 96 1.90 14.46 13.16
C SER A 96 3.13 15.07 12.46
N GLN A 97 2.94 16.00 11.52
CA GLN A 97 4.05 16.69 10.83
C GLN A 97 4.68 17.76 11.72
N VAL A 98 3.86 18.54 12.40
CA VAL A 98 4.34 19.55 13.36
C VAL A 98 5.07 18.86 14.50
N ALA A 99 4.49 17.79 15.05
CA ALA A 99 5.14 16.99 16.08
C ALA A 99 6.46 16.35 15.60
N ALA A 100 6.51 15.77 14.41
CA ALA A 100 7.72 15.16 13.87
C ALA A 100 8.84 16.18 13.61
N PHE A 101 8.49 17.40 13.17
CA PHE A 101 9.47 18.47 13.01
C PHE A 101 10.00 18.96 14.36
N ASP A 102 9.11 19.17 15.34
CA ASP A 102 9.51 19.54 16.70
C ASP A 102 10.41 18.47 17.33
N GLU A 103 10.10 17.19 17.12
CA GLU A 103 10.91 16.05 17.58
C GLU A 103 12.25 15.99 16.86
N PHE A 104 12.29 16.21 15.54
CA PHE A 104 13.53 16.28 14.77
C PHE A 104 14.46 17.38 15.28
N GLN A 105 13.91 18.56 15.57
CA GLN A 105 14.69 19.68 16.11
C GLN A 105 15.26 19.39 17.51
N ARG A 106 14.57 18.58 18.31
CA ARG A 106 14.96 18.23 19.68
C ARG A 106 15.79 16.95 19.76
N ALA A 107 15.87 16.18 18.67
CA ALA A 107 16.59 14.91 18.64
C ALA A 107 18.09 15.14 18.87
N THR A 108 18.64 14.46 19.88
CA THR A 108 20.06 14.48 20.21
C THR A 108 20.59 13.06 20.28
N LEU A 109 21.84 12.88 19.86
CA LEU A 109 22.50 11.58 19.94
C LEU A 109 22.60 11.10 21.41
N MET A 110 21.91 10.02 21.73
CA MET A 110 21.93 9.37 23.03
C MET A 110 23.25 8.63 23.26
N THR A 111 23.72 8.55 24.51
CA THR A 111 24.99 7.89 24.86
C THR A 111 25.03 6.39 24.54
N TRP A 112 23.87 5.74 24.41
CA TRP A 112 23.74 4.30 24.12
C TRP A 112 23.35 3.98 22.67
N GLU A 113 23.12 4.99 21.82
CA GLU A 113 22.71 4.74 20.43
C GLU A 113 23.88 4.87 19.46
N SER A 114 23.81 4.11 18.37
CA SER A 114 24.80 4.22 17.29
C SER A 114 24.47 5.41 16.38
N MET A 115 25.50 6.00 15.75
CA MET A 115 25.30 7.06 14.75
C MET A 115 24.38 6.65 13.60
N ARG A 116 24.42 5.36 13.21
CA ARG A 116 23.54 4.82 12.17
C ARG A 116 22.09 4.76 12.61
N SER A 117 21.83 4.34 13.85
CA SER A 117 20.49 4.31 14.44
C SER A 117 19.92 5.72 14.55
N PHE A 118 20.74 6.67 15.00
CA PHE A 118 20.37 8.08 15.09
C PHE A 118 20.04 8.67 13.71
N ALA A 119 20.89 8.46 12.70
CA ALA A 119 20.64 8.92 11.34
C ALA A 119 19.34 8.32 10.74
N HIS A 120 19.08 7.04 11.00
CA HIS A 120 17.83 6.39 10.58
C HIS A 120 16.61 7.00 11.28
N HIS A 121 16.70 7.31 12.58
CA HIS A 121 15.63 7.99 13.31
C HIS A 121 15.36 9.39 12.74
N LEU A 122 16.40 10.19 12.52
CA LEU A 122 16.28 11.50 11.87
C LEU A 122 15.63 11.39 10.47
N GLN A 123 15.98 10.37 9.70
CA GLN A 123 15.36 10.14 8.38
C GLN A 123 13.87 9.82 8.50
N LEU A 124 13.45 9.00 9.47
CA LEU A 124 12.03 8.72 9.69
C LEU A 124 11.24 9.98 10.02
N LEU A 125 11.77 10.85 10.88
CA LEU A 125 11.13 12.12 11.24
C LEU A 125 11.03 13.07 10.03
N LEU A 126 12.08 13.14 9.21
CA LEU A 126 12.06 13.90 7.95
C LEU A 126 11.04 13.35 6.95
N ASP A 127 10.93 12.03 6.84
CA ASP A 127 9.97 11.39 5.95
C ASP A 127 8.55 11.74 6.39
N ILE A 128 8.24 11.69 7.70
CA ILE A 128 6.94 12.11 8.24
C ILE A 128 6.64 13.58 7.91
N TYR A 129 7.65 14.46 7.94
CA TYR A 129 7.51 15.89 7.62
C TYR A 129 7.37 16.19 6.11
N THR A 130 8.19 15.57 5.25
CA THR A 130 8.28 15.92 3.80
C THR A 130 7.17 15.35 2.93
N ILE A 131 6.39 14.37 3.41
CA ILE A 131 5.37 13.65 2.61
C ILE A 131 4.17 14.53 2.17
N SER A 132 4.05 15.80 2.57
CA SER A 132 2.88 16.65 2.25
C SER A 132 2.98 17.56 1.02
N TYR A 133 4.10 17.57 0.29
CA TYR A 133 4.30 18.43 -0.89
C TYR A 133 4.39 17.67 -2.22
N SER A 134 4.14 16.35 -2.24
CA SER A 134 4.20 15.48 -3.43
C SER A 134 2.89 14.77 -3.69
#